data_AF-A0A7S2G6B8-F1
#
_entry.id   AF-A0A7S2G6B8-F1
#
_cell.length_a   1.000
_cell.length_b   1.000
_cell.length_c   1.000
_cell.angle_alpha   90.00
_cell.angle_beta   90.00
_cell.angle_gamma   90.00
#
_symmetry.space_group_name_H-M   'P 1'
#
loop_
_entity.id
_entity.type
_entity.pdbx_description
1 polymer ?
#
loop_
_entity_poly.entity_id
_entity_poly.type
_entity_poly.pdbx_seq_one_letter_code
_entity_poly.pdbx_strand_id
1 'polypeptide(L)'
;MTLGIWGGRFGTYWMTLFVSTAALLMLGYNESPTIFWVYVSRGGISAASGIVLIATTEWYPSVCRATGTSIAYFVGIIGSIAVTYWTYAYFSTEVIAYGLCILSVISLIPALFLPETVGIDFESLDKPDADFGVSCNTRRVNCCGDD
;
A
#
# COMPACT_ATOMS: atom_id res chain seq x y z
N MET A 1 10.16 -0.86 -21.64
CA MET A 1 11.06 -0.27 -20.61
C MET A 1 10.73 -0.91 -19.28
N THR A 2 11.61 -1.78 -18.80
CA THR A 2 11.49 -2.43 -17.49
C THR A 2 11.82 -1.38 -16.42
N LEU A 3 10.77 -0.73 -15.92
CA LEU A 3 10.80 -0.10 -14.61
C LEU A 3 11.24 -1.21 -13.63
N GLY A 4 12.50 -1.20 -13.18
CA GLY A 4 13.14 -2.30 -12.45
C GLY A 4 12.50 -2.65 -11.10
N ILE A 5 13.27 -3.11 -10.11
CA ILE A 5 12.76 -3.45 -8.76
C ILE A 5 11.94 -2.34 -8.07
N TRP A 6 12.13 -1.09 -8.48
CA TRP A 6 11.42 0.10 -7.97
C TRP A 6 10.27 0.57 -8.89
N GLY A 7 9.99 -0.23 -9.91
CA GLY A 7 8.95 -0.04 -10.88
C GLY A 7 7.56 -0.47 -10.41
N GLY A 8 6.56 -0.13 -11.23
CA GLY A 8 5.24 -0.70 -11.10
C GLY A 8 4.44 -0.21 -9.89
N ARG A 9 3.46 -1.02 -9.47
CA ARG A 9 2.52 -0.65 -8.41
C ARG A 9 3.13 -0.88 -7.05
N PHE A 10 3.93 -1.93 -6.88
CA PHE A 10 4.65 -2.16 -5.64
C PHE A 10 5.62 -1.02 -5.36
N GLY A 11 6.47 -0.66 -6.31
CA GLY A 11 7.44 0.43 -6.15
C GLY A 11 6.76 1.76 -5.83
N THR A 12 5.68 2.09 -6.55
CA THR A 12 4.91 3.33 -6.30
C THR A 12 4.24 3.31 -4.92
N TYR A 13 3.65 2.19 -4.50
CA TYR A 13 3.06 2.05 -3.17
C TYR A 13 4.10 2.21 -2.07
N TRP A 14 5.24 1.54 -2.21
CA TRP A 14 6.30 1.56 -1.21
C TRP A 14 6.91 2.96 -1.07
N MET A 15 7.19 3.63 -2.20
CA MET A 15 7.73 4.99 -2.21
C MET A 15 6.74 6.01 -1.66
N THR A 16 5.45 5.91 -2.02
CA THR A 16 4.43 6.83 -1.51
C THR A 16 4.24 6.69 0.00
N LEU A 17 4.17 5.46 0.52
CA LEU A 17 4.10 5.24 1.96
C LEU A 17 5.38 5.65 2.69
N PHE A 18 6.56 5.39 2.12
CA PHE A 18 7.82 5.80 2.72
C PHE A 18 7.89 7.33 2.88
N VAL A 19 7.57 8.07 1.82
CA VAL A 19 7.51 9.55 1.85
C VAL A 19 6.47 10.04 2.86
N SER A 20 5.29 9.42 2.90
CA SER A 20 4.26 9.76 3.90
C SER A 20 4.71 9.50 5.33
N THR A 21 5.41 8.40 5.58
CA THR A 21 5.93 8.03 6.89
C THR A 21 7.00 9.02 7.34
N ALA A 22 7.92 9.39 6.44
CA ALA A 22 8.92 10.42 6.72
C ALA A 22 8.26 11.77 7.03
N ALA A 23 7.18 12.14 6.32
CA ALA A 23 6.43 13.35 6.61
C ALA A 23 5.71 13.30 7.98
N LEU A 24 5.15 12.14 8.38
CA LEU A 24 4.58 11.96 9.72
C LEU A 24 5.65 12.04 10.83
N LEU A 25 6.85 11.55 10.56
CA LEU A 25 7.98 11.66 11.48
C LEU A 25 8.37 13.14 11.67
N MET A 26 8.52 13.90 10.57
CA MET A 26 8.81 15.34 10.63
C MET A 26 7.69 16.13 11.34
N LEU A 27 6.44 15.71 11.15
CA LEU A 27 5.29 16.26 11.88
C LEU A 27 5.41 16.02 13.39
N GLY A 28 5.85 14.83 13.81
CA GLY A 28 6.08 14.48 15.22
C GLY A 28 7.22 15.28 15.86
N TYR A 29 8.23 15.66 15.09
CA TYR A 29 9.30 16.58 15.54
C TYR A 29 8.89 18.05 15.54
N ASN A 30 7.67 18.39 15.10
CA ASN A 30 7.17 19.76 14.99
C ASN A 30 8.05 20.67 14.11
N GLU A 31 8.73 20.10 13.10
CA GLU A 31 9.57 20.86 12.18
C GLU A 31 8.71 21.73 11.25
N SER A 32 9.03 23.02 11.16
CA SER A 32 8.31 23.95 10.28
C SER A 32 8.69 23.73 8.80
N PRO A 33 7.76 23.78 7.84
CA PRO A 33 6.34 24.10 7.98
C PRO A 33 5.45 22.87 8.25
N THR A 34 4.83 22.83 9.42
CA THR A 34 3.97 21.72 9.90
C THR A 34 2.82 21.39 8.95
N ILE A 35 2.17 22.41 8.38
CA ILE A 35 1.04 22.26 7.45
C ILE A 35 1.44 21.49 6.18
N PHE A 36 2.65 21.75 5.67
CA PHE A 36 3.16 21.07 4.48
C PHE A 36 3.28 19.56 4.75
N TRP A 37 3.86 19.17 5.89
CA TRP A 37 3.99 17.77 6.29
C TRP A 37 2.64 17.06 6.45
N VAL A 38 1.62 17.77 6.96
CA VAL A 38 0.24 17.24 7.01
C VAL A 38 -0.31 16.94 5.62
N TYR A 39 -0.14 17.85 4.65
CA TYR A 39 -0.64 17.62 3.30
C TYR A 39 0.12 16.51 2.57
N VAL A 40 1.45 16.47 2.72
CA VAL A 40 2.30 15.43 2.12
C VAL A 40 1.94 14.05 2.68
N SER A 41 1.87 13.92 4.00
CA SER A 41 1.51 12.65 4.65
C SER A 41 0.13 12.17 4.23
N ARG A 42 -0.89 13.04 4.29
CA ARG A 42 -2.26 12.71 3.90
C ARG A 42 -2.38 12.36 2.42
N GLY A 43 -1.72 13.12 1.55
CA GLY A 43 -1.73 12.89 0.11
C GLY A 43 -1.10 11.55 -0.24
N GLY A 44 0.07 11.24 0.31
CA GLY A 44 0.75 9.97 0.02
C GLY A 44 0.03 8.74 0.60
N ILE A 45 -0.58 8.84 1.80
CA ILE A 45 -1.39 7.74 2.36
C ILE A 45 -2.63 7.52 1.49
N SER A 46 -3.28 8.59 1.04
CA SER A 46 -4.43 8.49 0.14
C SER A 46 -4.03 7.86 -1.21
N ALA A 47 -2.89 8.26 -1.78
CA ALA A 47 -2.38 7.67 -3.01
C ALA A 47 -2.06 6.18 -2.83
N ALA A 48 -1.38 5.82 -1.74
CA ALA A 48 -1.04 4.44 -1.40
C ALA A 48 -2.30 3.57 -1.23
N SER A 49 -3.34 4.07 -0.55
CA SER A 49 -4.61 3.36 -0.42
C SER A 49 -5.29 3.12 -1.77
N GLY A 50 -5.22 4.09 -2.69
CA GLY A 50 -5.75 3.93 -4.05
C GLY A 50 -5.01 2.85 -4.83
N ILE A 51 -3.67 2.83 -4.75
CA ILE A 51 -2.85 1.81 -5.41
C ILE A 51 -3.18 0.41 -4.89
N VAL A 52 -3.30 0.24 -3.57
CA VAL A 52 -3.68 -1.04 -2.95
C VAL A 52 -5.07 -1.46 -3.40
N LEU A 53 -6.04 -0.55 -3.42
CA LEU A 53 -7.40 -0.89 -3.83
C LEU A 53 -7.43 -1.45 -5.26
N ILE A 54 -6.71 -0.82 -6.19
CA ILE A 54 -6.60 -1.33 -7.57
C ILE A 54 -5.86 -2.68 -7.56
N ALA A 55 -4.74 -2.81 -6.85
CA ALA A 55 -3.99 -4.05 -6.78
C ALA A 55 -4.80 -5.21 -6.16
N THR A 56 -5.65 -4.94 -5.16
CA THR A 56 -6.51 -5.98 -4.56
C THR A 56 -7.47 -6.59 -5.56
N THR A 57 -7.96 -5.82 -6.55
CA THR A 57 -8.82 -6.38 -7.59
C THR A 57 -8.08 -7.34 -8.52
N GLU A 58 -6.75 -7.24 -8.61
CA GLU A 58 -5.92 -8.10 -9.45
C GLU A 58 -5.42 -9.34 -8.70
N TRP A 59 -5.23 -9.24 -7.38
CA TRP A 59 -4.78 -10.37 -6.56
C TRP A 59 -5.81 -11.49 -6.43
N TYR A 60 -7.09 -11.20 -6.66
CA TYR A 60 -8.16 -12.20 -6.58
C TYR A 60 -8.62 -12.66 -7.96
N PRO A 61 -8.86 -13.98 -8.16
CA PRO A 61 -9.41 -14.51 -9.40
C PRO A 61 -10.83 -13.98 -9.61
N SER A 62 -11.25 -13.92 -10.88
CA SER A 62 -12.54 -13.36 -11.32
C SER A 62 -13.74 -13.79 -10.46
N VAL A 63 -13.81 -15.09 -10.13
CA VAL A 63 -14.91 -15.76 -9.43
C VAL A 63 -15.12 -15.22 -8.01
N CYS A 64 -14.04 -14.88 -7.29
CA CYS A 64 -14.12 -14.39 -5.91
C CYS A 64 -13.60 -12.95 -5.74
N ARG A 65 -13.29 -12.26 -6.84
CA ARG A 65 -12.73 -10.91 -6.85
C ARG A 65 -13.55 -9.93 -6.04
N ALA A 66 -14.86 -9.86 -6.30
CA ALA A 66 -15.76 -8.94 -5.62
C ALA A 66 -15.82 -9.22 -4.10
N THR A 67 -15.82 -10.49 -3.70
CA THR A 67 -15.84 -10.89 -2.28
C THR A 67 -14.52 -10.55 -1.60
N GLY A 68 -13.38 -10.89 -2.22
CA GLY A 68 -12.05 -10.60 -1.69
C GLY A 68 -11.81 -9.09 -1.52
N THR A 69 -12.16 -8.29 -2.53
CA THR A 69 -12.04 -6.82 -2.47
C THR A 69 -12.98 -6.23 -1.41
N SER A 70 -14.19 -6.77 -1.26
CA SER A 70 -15.13 -6.32 -0.23
C SER A 70 -14.63 -6.61 1.19
N ILE A 71 -14.02 -7.77 1.42
CA ILE A 71 -13.40 -8.12 2.70
C ILE A 71 -12.22 -7.19 3.00
N ALA A 72 -11.33 -6.97 2.02
CA ALA A 72 -10.20 -6.05 2.19
C ALA A 72 -10.67 -4.62 2.52
N TYR A 73 -11.71 -4.14 1.83
CA TYR A 73 -12.32 -2.84 2.09
C TYR A 73 -12.97 -2.76 3.48
N PHE A 74 -13.66 -3.82 3.91
CA PHE A 74 -14.25 -3.91 5.24
C PHE A 74 -13.20 -3.82 6.35
N VAL A 75 -12.06 -4.50 6.19
CA VAL A 75 -10.92 -4.37 7.12
C VAL A 75 -10.39 -2.93 7.15
N GLY A 76 -10.31 -2.27 5.99
CA GLY A 76 -9.95 -0.86 5.89
C GLY A 76 -10.89 0.07 6.67
N ILE A 77 -12.20 -0.19 6.61
CA ILE A 77 -13.20 0.57 7.39
C ILE A 77 -12.97 0.41 8.89
N ILE A 78 -12.74 -0.82 9.38
CA ILE A 78 -12.46 -1.07 10.80
C ILE A 78 -11.23 -0.28 11.25
N GLY A 79 -10.16 -0.30 10.43
CA GLY A 79 -8.96 0.50 10.68
C GLY A 79 -9.25 2.00 10.74
N SER A 80 -10.06 2.53 9.83
CA SER A 80 -10.46 3.95 9.82
C SER A 80 -11.23 4.34 11.09
N ILE A 81 -12.11 3.48 11.59
CA ILE A 81 -12.85 3.72 12.84
C ILE A 81 -11.88 3.79 14.01
N ALA A 82 -10.98 2.79 14.13
CA ALA A 82 -9.99 2.74 15.22
C ALA A 82 -9.05 3.96 15.22
N VAL A 83 -8.56 4.37 14.04
CA VAL A 83 -7.70 5.55 13.89
C VAL A 83 -8.44 6.83 14.26
N THR A 84 -9.74 6.94 13.94
CA THR A 84 -10.55 8.10 14.33
C THR A 84 -10.56 8.27 15.85
N TYR A 85 -10.81 7.20 16.60
CA TYR A 85 -10.75 7.23 18.08
C TYR A 85 -9.38 7.63 18.61
N TRP A 86 -8.29 7.18 17.98
CA TRP A 86 -6.93 7.57 18.35
C TRP A 86 -6.66 9.06 18.11
N THR A 87 -7.08 9.59 16.95
CA THR A 87 -6.83 10.98 16.57
C THR A 87 -7.64 12.01 17.37
N TYR A 88 -8.82 11.63 17.87
CA TYR A 88 -9.67 12.51 18.70
C TYR A 88 -9.50 12.28 20.21
N ALA A 89 -8.59 11.38 20.62
CA ALA A 89 -8.27 11.20 22.03
C ALA A 89 -7.49 12.41 22.58
N TYR A 90 -7.51 12.58 23.91
CA TYR A 90 -6.80 13.65 24.62
C TYR A 90 -5.28 13.40 24.71
N PHE A 91 -4.63 13.13 23.58
CA PHE A 91 -3.18 12.97 23.47
C PHE A 91 -2.53 14.24 22.91
N SER A 92 -1.24 14.42 23.18
CA SER A 92 -0.47 15.47 22.52
C SER A 92 -0.36 15.19 21.01
N THR A 93 -0.28 16.24 20.20
CA THR A 93 -0.15 16.12 18.74
C THR A 93 1.04 15.27 18.32
N GLU A 94 2.14 15.34 19.08
CA GLU A 94 3.35 14.55 18.88
C GLU A 94 3.08 13.05 19.05
N VAL A 95 2.39 12.66 20.14
CA VAL A 95 2.04 11.25 20.42
C VAL A 95 1.11 10.71 19.32
N ILE A 96 0.17 11.52 18.86
CA ILE A 96 -0.71 11.16 17.74
C ILE A 96 0.13 10.93 16.47
N ALA A 97 1.01 11.86 16.13
CA ALA A 97 1.87 11.77 14.94
C ALA A 97 2.80 10.55 14.98
N TYR A 98 3.47 10.29 16.11
CA TYR A 98 4.32 9.11 16.27
C TYR A 98 3.52 7.80 16.21
N GLY A 99 2.33 7.76 16.82
CA GLY A 99 1.44 6.60 16.73
C GLY A 99 1.04 6.30 15.28
N LEU A 100 0.64 7.32 14.52
CA LEU A 100 0.32 7.18 13.10
C LEU A 100 1.56 6.79 12.26
N CYS A 101 2.74 7.32 12.59
CA CYS A 101 4.00 6.97 11.95
C CYS A 101 4.30 5.48 12.14
N ILE A 102 4.18 4.95 13.36
CA ILE A 102 4.41 3.53 13.65
C ILE A 102 3.43 2.65 12.87
N LEU A 103 2.14 3.01 12.84
CA LEU A 103 1.13 2.28 12.07
C LEU A 103 1.45 2.29 10.56
N SER A 104 1.96 3.42 10.04
CA SER A 104 2.40 3.56 8.65
C SER A 104 3.64 2.70 8.34
N VAL A 105 4.58 2.56 9.27
CA VAL A 105 5.72 1.64 9.11
C VAL A 105 5.26 0.18 9.11
N ILE A 106 4.32 -0.18 10.01
CA ILE A 106 3.79 -1.55 10.08
C ILE A 106 3.08 -1.93 8.78
N SER A 107 2.38 -1.00 8.13
CA SER A 107 1.70 -1.27 6.86
C SER A 107 2.65 -1.53 5.68
N LEU A 108 3.93 -1.13 5.78
CA LEU A 108 4.96 -1.47 4.80
C LEU A 108 5.39 -2.95 4.87
N ILE A 109 5.19 -3.63 6.00
CA ILE A 109 5.65 -5.02 6.18
C ILE A 109 4.86 -5.99 5.27
N PRO A 110 3.51 -5.99 5.27
CA PRO A 110 2.74 -6.82 4.34
C PRO A 110 3.06 -6.54 2.88
N ALA A 111 3.40 -5.29 2.54
CA ALA A 111 3.80 -4.89 1.19
C ALA A 111 4.90 -5.78 0.62
N LEU A 112 5.90 -6.14 1.45
CA LEU A 112 7.07 -6.91 1.01
C LEU A 112 6.73 -8.32 0.52
N PHE A 113 5.56 -8.83 0.91
CA PHE A 113 5.05 -10.15 0.56
C PHE A 113 3.98 -10.13 -0.53
N LEU A 114 3.52 -8.94 -0.94
CA LEU A 114 2.50 -8.82 -1.97
C LEU A 114 3.12 -9.02 -3.36
N PRO A 115 2.47 -9.79 -4.25
CA PRO A 115 2.95 -9.99 -5.61
C PRO A 115 2.77 -8.72 -6.44
N GLU A 116 3.75 -8.44 -7.32
CA GLU A 116 3.62 -7.39 -8.34
C GLU A 116 2.62 -7.84 -9.41
N THR A 117 1.67 -6.97 -9.74
CA THR A 117 0.61 -7.26 -10.71
C THR A 117 0.73 -6.46 -12.00
N VAL A 118 1.71 -5.55 -12.11
CA VAL A 118 1.91 -4.76 -13.33
C VAL A 118 2.29 -5.66 -14.50
N GLY A 119 1.50 -5.55 -15.57
CA GLY A 119 1.74 -6.27 -16.82
C GLY A 119 1.17 -7.68 -16.88
N ILE A 120 0.41 -8.11 -15.87
CA ILE A 120 -0.32 -9.39 -15.92
C ILE A 120 -1.64 -9.19 -16.66
N ASP A 121 -1.85 -9.93 -17.75
CA ASP A 121 -3.11 -9.90 -18.50
C ASP A 121 -4.25 -10.53 -17.69
N PHE A 122 -5.37 -9.82 -17.58
CA PHE A 122 -6.53 -10.26 -16.80
C PHE A 122 -7.14 -11.59 -17.27
N GLU A 123 -7.02 -11.91 -18.56
CA GLU A 123 -7.51 -13.17 -19.13
C GLU A 123 -6.70 -14.38 -18.64
N SER A 124 -5.44 -14.18 -18.26
CA SER A 124 -4.59 -15.24 -17.72
C SER A 124 -5.01 -15.65 -16.30
N LEU A 125 -5.65 -14.75 -15.55
CA LEU A 125 -6.11 -14.95 -14.16
C LEU A 125 -7.37 -15.83 -14.04
N ASP A 126 -8.05 -16.13 -15.15
CA ASP A 126 -9.27 -16.96 -15.17
C ASP A 126 -8.96 -18.46 -15.27
N LYS A 127 -7.69 -18.82 -15.49
CA LYS A 127 -7.27 -20.22 -15.56
C LYS A 127 -7.04 -20.77 -14.14
N PRO A 128 -7.55 -21.97 -13.80
CA PRO A 128 -7.42 -22.56 -12.46
C PRO A 128 -5.96 -22.84 -12.05
N ASP A 129 -5.04 -22.85 -13.03
CA ASP A 129 -3.61 -23.10 -12.84
C ASP A 129 -2.76 -21.81 -13.00
N ALA A 130 -3.39 -20.64 -12.97
CA ALA A 130 -2.69 -19.36 -13.10
C ALA A 130 -1.73 -19.15 -11.91
N ASP A 131 -0.44 -19.35 -12.17
CA ASP A 131 0.63 -19.09 -11.22
C ASP A 131 0.63 -17.58 -10.90
N PHE A 132 0.26 -17.20 -9.67
CA PHE A 132 0.22 -15.81 -9.19
C PHE A 132 1.63 -15.20 -9.00
N GLY A 133 2.54 -15.45 -9.94
CA GLY A 133 3.94 -15.03 -9.84
C GLY A 133 4.73 -15.74 -8.74
N VAL A 134 4.17 -16.78 -8.10
CA VAL A 134 4.83 -17.55 -7.03
C VAL A 134 5.96 -18.43 -7.58
N SER A 135 5.85 -18.90 -8.82
CA SER A 135 6.94 -19.61 -9.52
C SER A 135 8.11 -18.70 -9.93
N CYS A 136 7.90 -17.38 -9.98
CA CYS A 136 8.93 -16.38 -10.22
C CYS A 136 9.78 -16.03 -8.98
N ASN A 137 9.68 -16.81 -7.92
CA ASN A 137 10.29 -16.60 -6.60
C ASN A 137 11.83 -16.77 -6.55
N THR A 138 12.54 -16.70 -7.68
CA THR A 138 14.01 -16.61 -7.67
C THR A 138 14.59 -15.37 -8.37
N ARG A 139 13.80 -14.63 -9.15
CA ARG A 139 14.18 -13.30 -9.64
C ARG A 139 12.95 -12.40 -9.71
N ARG A 140 12.86 -11.42 -8.79
CA ARG A 140 11.90 -10.28 -8.85
C ARG A 140 12.16 -9.33 -10.05
N VAL A 141 12.73 -9.84 -11.13
CA VAL A 141 13.12 -9.14 -12.34
C VAL A 141 12.99 -10.18 -13.45
N ASN A 142 12.06 -9.98 -14.38
CA ASN A 142 11.77 -10.78 -15.58
C ASN A 142 10.73 -11.90 -15.44
N CYS A 143 9.49 -11.54 -15.09
CA CYS A 143 8.31 -12.39 -15.35
C CYS A 143 7.46 -11.89 -16.52
N CYS A 144 7.69 -10.65 -16.97
CA CYS A 144 7.22 -10.19 -18.28
C CYS A 144 8.25 -10.70 -19.30
N GLY A 145 7.78 -11.48 -20.26
CA GLY A 145 8.58 -12.31 -21.16
C GLY A 145 9.74 -11.62 -21.87
N ASP A 146 10.71 -12.45 -22.25
CA ASP A 146 11.69 -12.15 -23.28
C ASP A 146 10.97 -12.07 -24.65
N ASP A 147 10.33 -10.93 -24.94
CA ASP A 147 9.96 -10.50 -26.29
C ASP A 147 10.66 -9.18 -26.64
#